data_AF-A0A359ID02-F1
#
_entry.id   AF-A0A359ID02-F1
#
_cell.length_a   1.000
_cell.length_b   1.000
_cell.length_c   1.000
_cell.angle_alpha   90.00
_cell.angle_beta   90.00
_cell.angle_gamma   90.00
#
_symmetry.space_group_name_H-M   'P 1'
#
loop_
_entity.id
_entity.type
_entity.pdbx_description
1 polymer ?
#
loop_
_entity_poly.entity_id
_entity_poly.type
_entity_poly.pdbx_seq_one_letter_code
_entity_poly.pdbx_strand_id
1 'polypeptide(L)'
;MKKYTAIKYLMLLFFFTGVAFAQSHGLYALMYNIQRVCKAYQIDVGMQDIRVEKDFEDNLILVLKLDARRTNYNSTLMTGFFVVAKAMRMTPNSPEIDKVTLEISVADRQSIVIFSTVDMADLILLENGSITPAEFREKIESM
;
A
#
# COMPACT_ATOMS: atom_id res chain seq x y z
N MET A 1 -17.05 -19.91 -41.73
CA MET A 1 -15.77 -19.53 -41.09
C MET A 1 -15.78 -18.16 -40.39
N LYS A 2 -16.30 -17.07 -41.00
CA LYS A 2 -16.27 -15.70 -40.40
C LYS A 2 -16.97 -15.54 -39.03
N LYS A 3 -18.05 -16.29 -38.75
CA LYS A 3 -18.80 -16.22 -37.46
C LYS A 3 -17.96 -16.67 -36.26
N TYR A 4 -17.16 -17.73 -36.42
CA TYR A 4 -16.29 -18.23 -35.36
C TYR A 4 -15.12 -17.29 -35.07
N THR A 5 -14.64 -16.57 -36.09
CA THR A 5 -13.60 -15.55 -35.90
C THR A 5 -14.13 -14.35 -35.10
N ALA A 6 -15.33 -13.87 -35.39
CA ALA A 6 -15.97 -12.78 -34.63
C ALA A 6 -16.21 -13.15 -33.15
N ILE A 7 -16.70 -14.37 -32.88
CA ILE A 7 -16.89 -14.85 -31.50
C ILE A 7 -15.56 -14.94 -30.76
N LYS A 8 -14.49 -15.40 -31.41
CA LYS A 8 -13.14 -15.43 -30.82
C LYS A 8 -12.65 -14.03 -30.42
N TYR A 9 -12.78 -13.04 -31.30
CA TYR A 9 -12.40 -11.66 -30.97
C TYR A 9 -13.26 -11.05 -29.86
N LEU A 10 -14.54 -11.39 -29.80
CA LEU A 10 -15.45 -10.90 -28.75
C LEU A 10 -15.14 -11.54 -27.38
N MET A 11 -14.78 -12.83 -27.34
CA MET A 11 -14.27 -13.48 -26.12
C MET A 11 -12.93 -12.89 -25.68
N LEU A 12 -12.03 -12.62 -26.63
CA LEU A 12 -10.74 -11.96 -26.34
C LEU A 12 -10.97 -10.58 -25.73
N LEU A 13 -11.83 -9.76 -26.36
CA LEU A 13 -12.20 -8.44 -25.84
C LEU A 13 -12.77 -8.54 -24.42
N PHE A 14 -13.70 -9.47 -24.17
CA PHE A 14 -14.30 -9.66 -22.85
C PHE A 14 -13.26 -10.06 -21.79
N PHE A 15 -12.31 -10.93 -22.16
CA PHE A 15 -11.22 -11.33 -21.28
C PHE A 15 -10.29 -10.16 -20.94
N PHE A 16 -9.87 -9.38 -21.94
CA PHE A 16 -9.03 -8.21 -21.73
C PHE A 16 -9.73 -7.12 -20.89
N THR A 17 -11.01 -6.85 -21.15
CA THR A 17 -11.78 -5.88 -20.34
C THR A 17 -12.00 -6.36 -18.91
N GLY A 18 -12.22 -7.67 -18.71
CA GLY A 18 -12.41 -8.25 -17.38
C GLY A 18 -11.16 -8.14 -16.51
N VAL A 19 -9.98 -8.41 -17.08
CA VAL A 19 -8.70 -8.33 -16.36
C VAL A 19 -8.36 -6.88 -15.98
N ALA A 20 -8.51 -5.93 -16.91
CA ALA A 20 -8.25 -4.51 -16.63
C ALA A 20 -9.22 -3.92 -15.58
N PHE A 21 -10.49 -4.34 -15.62
CA PHE A 21 -11.48 -3.93 -14.63
C PHE A 21 -11.19 -4.50 -13.24
N ALA A 22 -10.73 -5.76 -13.13
CA ALA A 22 -10.38 -6.38 -11.87
C ALA A 22 -9.19 -5.69 -11.17
N GLN A 23 -8.15 -5.32 -11.93
CA GLN A 23 -6.97 -4.64 -11.36
C GLN A 23 -7.30 -3.23 -10.85
N SER A 24 -8.07 -2.44 -11.61
CA SER A 24 -8.50 -1.10 -11.18
C SER A 24 -9.41 -1.14 -9.95
N HIS A 25 -10.32 -2.12 -9.86
CA HIS A 25 -11.17 -2.33 -8.68
C HIS A 25 -10.38 -2.81 -7.46
N GLY A 26 -9.40 -3.69 -7.66
CA GLY A 26 -8.52 -4.18 -6.60
C GLY A 26 -7.72 -3.06 -5.94
N LEU A 27 -7.13 -2.18 -6.75
CA LEU A 27 -6.39 -1.02 -6.26
C LEU A 27 -7.29 -0.05 -5.50
N TYR A 28 -8.46 0.30 -6.05
CA TYR A 28 -9.40 1.18 -5.38
C TYR A 28 -9.88 0.60 -4.03
N ALA A 29 -10.20 -0.70 -3.99
CA ALA A 29 -10.58 -1.39 -2.76
C ALA A 29 -9.45 -1.38 -1.72
N LEU A 30 -8.19 -1.55 -2.15
CA LEU A 30 -7.02 -1.47 -1.28
C LEU A 30 -6.90 -0.06 -0.67
N MET A 31 -6.93 0.98 -1.50
CA MET A 31 -6.83 2.38 -1.04
C MET A 31 -7.96 2.71 -0.06
N TYR A 32 -9.20 2.30 -0.36
CA TYR A 32 -10.34 2.47 0.54
C TYR A 32 -10.14 1.77 1.88
N ASN A 33 -9.59 0.55 1.87
CA ASN A 33 -9.30 -0.19 3.09
C ASN A 33 -8.18 0.47 3.91
N ILE A 34 -7.14 1.02 3.27
CA ILE A 34 -6.10 1.80 3.93
C ILE A 34 -6.73 2.99 4.64
N GLN A 35 -7.53 3.80 3.95
CA GLN A 35 -8.22 4.95 4.56
C GLN A 35 -9.10 4.53 5.74
N ARG A 36 -9.87 3.44 5.58
CA ARG A 36 -10.76 2.94 6.63
C ARG A 36 -9.99 2.52 7.87
N VAL A 37 -8.85 1.84 7.71
CA VAL A 37 -8.03 1.40 8.84
C VAL A 37 -7.29 2.59 9.45
N CYS A 38 -6.69 3.50 8.67
CA CYS A 38 -6.12 4.77 9.16
C CYS A 38 -7.12 5.54 10.04
N LYS A 39 -8.36 5.70 9.57
CA LYS A 39 -9.44 6.38 10.31
C LYS A 39 -9.74 5.72 11.65
N ALA A 40 -9.67 4.39 11.75
CA ALA A 40 -9.85 3.68 13.01
C ALA A 40 -8.74 3.98 14.03
N TYR A 41 -7.54 4.34 13.56
CA TYR A 41 -6.41 4.83 14.37
C TYR A 41 -6.38 6.36 14.51
N GLN A 42 -7.46 7.05 14.15
CA GLN A 42 -7.57 8.53 14.20
C GLN A 42 -6.54 9.26 13.33
N ILE A 43 -6.06 8.60 12.27
CA ILE A 43 -5.20 9.20 11.26
C ILE A 43 -6.09 9.56 10.07
N ASP A 44 -6.16 10.85 9.74
CA ASP A 44 -6.92 11.32 8.58
C ASP A 44 -6.04 11.22 7.32
N VAL A 45 -6.51 10.47 6.32
CA VAL A 45 -5.78 10.16 5.08
C VAL A 45 -6.76 10.25 3.92
N GLY A 46 -6.49 11.14 2.98
CA GLY A 46 -7.24 11.25 1.73
C GLY A 46 -6.80 10.21 0.70
N MET A 47 -7.60 10.04 -0.36
CA MET A 47 -7.21 9.14 -1.47
C MET A 47 -5.95 9.66 -2.18
N GLN A 48 -5.77 10.98 -2.22
CA GLN A 48 -4.59 11.64 -2.77
C GLN A 48 -3.30 11.38 -1.99
N ASP A 49 -3.41 10.95 -0.73
CA ASP A 49 -2.29 10.64 0.14
C ASP A 49 -1.80 9.19 -0.03
N ILE A 50 -2.48 8.42 -0.88
CA ILE A 50 -2.14 7.04 -1.22
C ILE A 50 -1.81 7.01 -2.71
N ARG A 51 -0.62 6.54 -3.07
CA ARG A 51 -0.22 6.35 -4.46
C ARG A 51 0.47 5.02 -4.65
N VAL A 52 0.40 4.51 -5.87
CA VAL A 52 1.14 3.32 -6.28
C VAL A 52 1.99 3.73 -7.47
N GLU A 53 3.29 3.50 -7.35
CA GLU A 53 4.29 3.87 -8.35
C GLU A 53 5.24 2.69 -8.59
N LYS A 54 6.11 2.82 -9.60
CA LYS A 54 7.15 1.84 -9.89
C LYS A 54 8.50 2.41 -9.49
N ASP A 55 9.34 1.62 -8.85
CA ASP A 55 10.74 2.00 -8.63
C ASP A 55 11.62 1.80 -9.88
N PHE A 56 12.91 2.11 -9.75
CA PHE A 56 13.90 1.94 -10.81
C PHE A 56 14.11 0.47 -11.24
N GLU A 57 13.67 -0.48 -10.41
CA GLU A 57 13.76 -1.93 -10.64
C GLU A 57 12.41 -2.51 -11.11
N ASP A 58 11.47 -1.66 -11.51
CA ASP A 58 10.11 -2.02 -11.94
C ASP A 58 9.23 -2.66 -10.84
N ASN A 59 9.65 -2.61 -9.57
CA ASN A 59 8.86 -3.10 -8.44
C ASN A 59 7.69 -2.14 -8.17
N LEU A 60 6.52 -2.69 -7.84
CA LEU A 60 5.34 -1.92 -7.52
C LEU A 60 5.40 -1.47 -6.05
N ILE A 61 5.50 -0.15 -5.84
CA ILE A 61 5.61 0.47 -4.53
C ILE A 61 4.31 1.18 -4.16
N LEU A 62 3.78 0.85 -2.98
CA LEU A 62 2.71 1.64 -2.37
C LEU A 62 3.32 2.74 -1.50
N VAL A 63 3.02 4.00 -1.81
CA VAL A 63 3.40 5.14 -0.99
C VAL A 63 2.19 5.66 -0.23
N LEU A 64 2.31 5.72 1.09
CA LEU A 64 1.31 6.29 1.99
C LEU A 64 1.90 7.52 2.68
N LYS A 65 1.30 8.67 2.43
CA LYS A 65 1.65 9.92 3.07
C LYS A 65 0.91 10.08 4.39
N LEU A 66 1.65 10.44 5.43
CA LEU A 66 1.13 10.62 6.80
C LEU A 66 1.67 11.91 7.40
N ASP A 67 0.86 12.54 8.24
CA ASP A 67 1.30 13.66 9.06
C ASP A 67 1.59 13.18 10.50
N ALA A 68 2.69 13.65 11.06
CA ALA A 68 3.06 13.38 12.44
C ALA A 68 3.57 14.63 13.15
N ARG A 69 3.53 14.58 14.48
CA ARG A 69 4.28 15.46 15.37
C ARG A 69 5.57 14.76 15.77
N ARG A 70 6.56 15.53 16.19
CA ARG A 70 7.84 14.98 16.66
C ARG A 70 7.67 13.96 17.80
N THR A 71 6.69 14.16 18.68
CA THR A 71 6.43 13.28 19.82
C THR A 71 5.78 11.95 19.48
N ASN A 72 5.13 11.83 18.31
CA ASN A 72 4.41 10.63 17.90
C ASN A 72 4.88 10.05 16.55
N TYR A 73 6.00 10.55 16.01
CA TYR A 73 6.60 10.06 14.76
C TYR A 73 6.73 8.52 14.74
N ASN A 74 7.38 7.94 15.75
CA ASN A 74 7.61 6.50 15.80
C ASN A 74 6.30 5.70 15.82
N SER A 75 5.30 6.17 16.56
CA SER A 75 3.99 5.51 16.60
C SER A 75 3.25 5.64 15.27
N THR A 76 3.34 6.79 14.59
CA THR A 76 2.73 7.01 13.27
C THR A 76 3.39 6.13 12.22
N LEU A 77 4.72 6.01 12.24
CA LEU A 77 5.48 5.11 11.36
C LEU A 77 5.01 3.66 11.50
N MET A 78 5.04 3.13 12.73
CA MET A 78 4.63 1.75 12.99
C MET A 78 3.15 1.50 12.66
N THR A 79 2.29 2.46 12.97
CA THR A 79 0.86 2.37 12.66
C THR A 79 0.62 2.41 11.15
N GLY A 80 1.34 3.25 10.40
CA GLY A 80 1.25 3.32 8.95
C GLY A 80 1.56 1.98 8.29
N PHE A 81 2.66 1.35 8.69
CA PHE A 81 3.06 0.04 8.18
C PHE A 81 2.06 -1.05 8.52
N PHE A 82 1.59 -1.09 9.78
CA PHE A 82 0.55 -2.02 10.20
C PHE A 82 -0.77 -1.83 9.43
N VAL A 83 -1.16 -0.57 9.19
CA VAL A 83 -2.38 -0.24 8.43
C VAL A 83 -2.30 -0.82 7.02
N VAL A 84 -1.19 -0.60 6.32
CA VAL A 84 -1.01 -1.12 4.95
C VAL A 84 -1.06 -2.65 4.94
N ALA A 85 -0.33 -3.30 5.85
CA ALA A 85 -0.34 -4.77 5.97
C ALA A 85 -1.75 -5.33 6.19
N LYS A 86 -2.50 -4.72 7.11
CA LYS A 86 -3.89 -5.10 7.40
C LYS A 86 -4.82 -4.86 6.21
N ALA A 87 -4.68 -3.73 5.52
CA ALA A 87 -5.50 -3.40 4.35
C ALA A 87 -5.24 -4.35 3.17
N MET A 88 -4.00 -4.77 2.97
CA MET A 88 -3.62 -5.78 1.98
C MET A 88 -4.26 -7.13 2.29
N ARG A 89 -4.22 -7.59 3.55
CA ARG A 89 -4.92 -8.82 3.97
C ARG A 89 -6.43 -8.74 3.75
N MET A 90 -7.02 -7.58 3.95
CA MET A 90 -8.45 -7.33 3.73
C MET A 90 -8.83 -7.22 2.25
N THR A 91 -7.84 -7.18 1.35
CA THR A 91 -8.03 -6.98 -0.10
C THR A 91 -7.29 -8.06 -0.90
N PRO A 92 -7.79 -9.31 -0.91
CA PRO A 92 -7.08 -10.43 -1.55
C PRO A 92 -6.92 -10.30 -3.07
N ASN A 93 -7.71 -9.45 -3.73
CA ASN A 93 -7.60 -9.14 -5.16
C ASN A 93 -6.83 -7.83 -5.44
N SER A 94 -6.04 -7.35 -4.47
CA SER A 94 -5.19 -6.18 -4.66
C SER A 94 -4.08 -6.47 -5.68
N PRO A 95 -3.53 -5.44 -6.35
CA PRO A 95 -2.30 -5.60 -7.11
C PRO A 95 -1.18 -6.12 -6.19
N GLU A 96 -0.25 -6.88 -6.76
CA GLU A 96 0.92 -7.39 -6.06
C GLU A 96 1.86 -6.20 -5.78
N ILE A 97 1.92 -5.78 -4.52
CA ILE A 97 2.78 -4.70 -4.04
C ILE A 97 4.04 -5.33 -3.46
N ASP A 98 5.20 -4.95 -3.99
CA ASP A 98 6.50 -5.48 -3.57
C ASP A 98 7.02 -4.76 -2.33
N LYS A 99 6.87 -3.42 -2.32
CA LYS A 99 7.41 -2.54 -1.27
C LYS A 99 6.38 -1.52 -0.83
N VAL A 100 6.52 -1.06 0.41
CA VAL A 100 5.69 -0.02 0.99
C VAL A 100 6.58 1.09 1.49
N THR A 101 6.30 2.31 1.07
CA THR A 101 6.98 3.52 1.51
C THR A 101 6.02 4.39 2.32
N LEU A 102 6.43 4.78 3.53
CA LEU A 102 5.75 5.84 4.28
C LEU A 102 6.46 7.16 4.05
N GLU A 103 5.70 8.16 3.59
CA GLU A 103 6.12 9.55 3.48
C GLU A 103 5.56 10.32 4.68
N ILE A 104 6.36 10.48 5.73
CA ILE A 104 5.91 11.11 6.98
C ILE A 104 6.35 12.57 7.02
N SER A 105 5.40 13.48 6.96
CA SER A 105 5.62 14.91 7.18
C SER A 105 5.56 15.21 8.68
N VAL A 106 6.69 15.59 9.25
CA VAL A 106 6.81 15.98 10.67
C VAL A 106 6.75 17.49 10.78
N ALA A 107 5.67 18.01 11.38
CA ALA A 107 5.51 19.44 11.62
C ALA A 107 6.43 19.90 12.77
N ASP A 108 7.49 20.63 12.42
CA ASP A 108 8.34 21.42 13.33
C ASP A 108 8.47 22.86 12.76
N ARG A 109 9.35 23.70 13.32
CA ARG A 109 9.66 25.06 12.79
C ARG A 109 10.08 25.04 11.31
N GLN A 110 10.58 23.91 10.83
CA GLN A 110 10.76 23.56 9.43
C GLN A 110 10.11 22.19 9.22
N SER A 111 9.17 22.06 8.28
CA SER A 111 8.56 20.76 7.98
C SER A 111 9.63 19.82 7.40
N ILE A 112 9.85 18.69 8.05
CA ILE A 112 10.77 17.64 7.59
C ILE A 112 9.92 16.50 7.03
N VAL A 113 10.25 16.02 5.83
CA VAL A 113 9.64 14.83 5.23
C VAL A 113 10.62 13.68 5.38
N ILE A 114 10.17 12.59 6.01
CA ILE A 114 10.95 11.39 6.23
C ILE A 114 10.34 10.27 5.41
N PHE A 115 11.17 9.57 4.64
CA PHE A 115 10.78 8.41 3.86
C PHE A 115 11.30 7.14 4.53
N SER A 116 10.45 6.13 4.66
CA SER A 116 10.84 4.81 5.15
C SER A 116 10.20 3.76 4.26
N THR A 117 11.01 2.91 3.65
CA THR A 117 10.58 1.88 2.71
C THR A 117 10.91 0.51 3.27
N VAL A 118 9.96 -0.42 3.18
CA VAL A 118 10.12 -1.81 3.61
C VAL A 118 9.53 -2.75 2.59
N ASP A 119 10.02 -3.99 2.57
CA ASP A 119 9.45 -5.04 1.76
C ASP A 119 8.09 -5.49 2.32
N MET A 120 7.15 -5.78 1.42
CA MET A 120 5.81 -6.23 1.79
C MET A 120 5.85 -7.56 2.57
N ALA A 121 6.85 -8.41 2.31
CA ALA A 121 7.07 -9.65 3.05
C ALA A 121 7.29 -9.40 4.56
N ASP A 122 8.08 -8.39 4.92
CA ASP A 122 8.34 -8.05 6.32
C ASP A 122 7.10 -7.48 7.02
N LEU A 123 6.28 -6.74 6.29
CA LEU A 123 4.98 -6.26 6.81
C LEU A 123 4.02 -7.39 7.13
N ILE A 124 3.99 -8.43 6.30
CA ILE A 124 3.17 -9.62 6.55
C ILE A 124 3.64 -10.34 7.82
N LEU A 125 4.96 -10.43 8.04
CA LEU A 125 5.53 -11.00 9.25
C LEU A 125 5.18 -10.18 10.50
N LEU A 126 5.13 -8.85 10.39
CA LEU A 126 4.68 -7.99 11.49
C LEU A 126 3.20 -8.20 11.78
N GLU A 127 2.35 -8.23 10.75
CA GLU A 127 0.89 -8.31 10.92
C GLU A 127 0.43 -9.64 11.52
N ASN A 128 1.06 -10.74 11.12
CA ASN A 128 0.74 -12.06 11.63
C ASN A 128 1.42 -12.39 12.98
N GLY A 129 2.25 -11.47 13.50
CA GLY A 129 2.96 -11.62 14.77
C GLY A 129 4.18 -12.55 14.73
N SER A 130 4.70 -12.88 13.54
CA SER A 130 5.93 -13.68 13.39
C SER A 130 7.18 -12.90 13.78
N ILE A 131 7.15 -11.57 13.68
CA ILE A 131 8.16 -10.67 14.25
C ILE A 131 7.48 -9.70 15.20
N THR A 132 8.19 -9.32 16.26
CA THR A 132 7.74 -8.32 17.20
C THR A 132 7.88 -6.91 16.61
N PRO A 133 7.11 -5.92 17.12
CA PRO A 133 7.29 -4.53 16.73
C PRO A 133 8.71 -4.00 16.96
N ALA A 134 9.44 -4.53 17.94
CA ALA A 134 10.82 -4.15 18.22
C ALA A 134 11.79 -4.69 17.14
N GLU A 135 11.67 -5.96 16.78
CA GLU A 135 12.48 -6.57 15.71
C GLU A 135 12.20 -5.92 14.34
N PHE A 136 10.93 -5.63 14.05
CA PHE A 136 10.57 -4.92 12.81
C PHE A 136 11.16 -3.50 12.78
N ARG A 137 11.16 -2.81 13.92
CA ARG A 137 11.76 -1.48 14.02
C ARG A 137 13.27 -1.51 13.80
N GLU A 138 13.96 -2.48 14.39
CA GLU A 138 15.40 -2.66 14.20
C GLU A 138 15.72 -2.90 12.72
N LYS A 139 14.91 -3.70 12.02
CA LYS A 139 15.02 -3.87 10.57
C LYS A 139 14.92 -2.53 9.82
N ILE A 140 13.89 -1.73 10.10
CA ILE A 140 13.70 -0.41 9.46
C ILE A 140 14.90 0.51 9.69
N GLU A 141 15.44 0.54 10.91
CA GLU A 141 16.57 1.42 11.26
C GLU A 141 17.91 0.93 10.70
N SER A 142 18.01 -0.33 10.27
CA SER A 142 19.22 -0.96 9.72
C SER A 142 19.36 -0.89 8.20
N MET A 143 18.31 -0.45 7.49
CA MET A 143 18.27 -0.28 6.03
C MET A 143 18.76 1.11 5.62
#